data_AF-A0A100WI38-F1
#
_entry.id   AF-A0A100WI38-F1
#
_cell.length_a   1.000
_cell.length_b   1.000
_cell.length_c   1.000
_cell.angle_alpha   90.00
_cell.angle_beta   90.00
_cell.angle_gamma   90.00
#
_symmetry.space_group_name_H-M   'P 1'
#
loop_
_entity.id
_entity.type
_entity.pdbx_description
1 polymer ?
#
loop_
_entity_poly.entity_id
_entity_poly.type
_entity_poly.pdbx_seq_one_letter_code
_entity_poly.pdbx_strand_id
1 'polypeptide(L)'
;HGMVGDVAARADEIVDTVVDSIIDQLTEAADRAQSKDGQTVRVQDSVKHTCEICGRVGSRRFVPTATGWKCAPTATACKGNQQPEPPAPALEHGHAATYDLGCRCGPCKVANAELKVAAARTGPKPADDKTPAVTARCQDCPRAWTITGDHLRVAIEHHEQTYSHIVDYAEVPA
;
A
#
# COMPACT_ATOMS: atom_id res chain seq x y z
N HIS A 1 16.81 -49.84 -56.98
CA HIS A 1 16.59 -49.41 -55.58
C HIS A 1 17.00 -47.95 -55.42
N GLY A 2 16.12 -46.98 -55.72
CA GLY A 2 16.54 -45.57 -55.64
C GLY A 2 15.46 -44.48 -55.68
N MET A 3 14.16 -44.81 -55.74
CA MET A 3 13.09 -43.78 -55.77
C MET A 3 12.14 -43.84 -54.56
N VAL A 4 12.20 -44.88 -53.73
CA VAL A 4 11.32 -45.02 -52.55
C VAL A 4 11.94 -44.34 -51.31
N GLY A 5 13.26 -44.28 -51.23
CA GLY A 5 13.97 -43.58 -50.12
C GLY A 5 13.74 -42.08 -50.12
N ASP A 6 13.73 -41.45 -51.30
CA ASP A 6 13.51 -40.00 -51.44
C ASP A 6 12.07 -39.59 -51.11
N VAL A 7 11.09 -40.48 -51.31
CA VAL A 7 9.69 -40.21 -50.95
C VAL A 7 9.49 -40.35 -49.44
N ALA A 8 10.14 -41.32 -48.79
CA ALA A 8 10.11 -41.48 -47.35
C ALA A 8 10.77 -40.30 -46.62
N ALA A 9 11.97 -39.89 -47.07
CA ALA A 9 12.67 -38.74 -46.48
C ALA A 9 11.87 -37.44 -46.60
N ARG A 10 11.21 -37.21 -47.75
CA ARG A 10 10.35 -36.03 -47.94
C ARG A 10 9.04 -36.10 -47.15
N ALA A 11 8.54 -37.30 -46.87
CA ALA A 11 7.35 -37.47 -46.02
C ALA A 11 7.66 -37.11 -44.56
N ASP A 12 8.83 -37.50 -44.05
CA ASP A 12 9.26 -37.17 -42.69
C ASP A 12 9.42 -35.64 -42.50
N GLU A 13 10.04 -34.94 -43.46
CA GLU A 13 10.17 -33.47 -43.41
C GLU A 13 8.80 -32.74 -43.41
N ILE A 14 7.81 -33.28 -44.13
CA ILE A 14 6.45 -32.73 -44.16
C ILE A 14 5.75 -32.98 -42.82
N VAL A 15 5.93 -34.16 -42.23
CA VAL A 15 5.33 -34.50 -40.93
C VAL A 15 5.90 -33.60 -39.84
N ASP A 16 7.21 -33.39 -39.80
CA ASP A 16 7.86 -32.51 -38.81
C ASP A 16 7.35 -31.06 -38.93
N THR A 17 7.25 -30.54 -40.16
CA THR A 17 6.71 -29.18 -40.42
C THR A 17 5.25 -29.03 -39.95
N VAL A 18 4.43 -30.07 -40.15
CA VAL A 18 3.01 -30.06 -39.73
C VAL A 18 2.90 -30.18 -38.21
N VAL A 19 3.72 -31.00 -37.58
CA VAL A 19 3.75 -31.17 -36.12
C VAL A 19 4.15 -29.86 -35.45
N ASP A 20 5.21 -29.20 -35.91
CA ASP A 20 5.64 -27.91 -35.37
C ASP A 20 4.54 -26.84 -35.51
N SER A 21 3.88 -26.77 -36.68
CA SER A 21 2.77 -25.83 -36.88
C SER A 21 1.57 -26.10 -35.96
N ILE A 22 1.27 -27.36 -35.65
CA ILE A 22 0.19 -27.72 -34.71
C ILE A 22 0.59 -27.35 -33.28
N ILE A 23 1.84 -27.57 -32.89
CA ILE A 23 2.35 -27.21 -31.57
C ILE A 23 2.28 -25.69 -31.37
N ASP A 24 2.66 -24.90 -32.36
CA ASP A 24 2.55 -23.43 -32.31
C ASP A 24 1.10 -22.97 -32.17
N GLN A 25 0.18 -23.56 -32.94
CA GLN A 25 -1.25 -23.25 -32.84
C GLN A 25 -1.85 -23.63 -31.47
N LEU A 26 -1.43 -24.75 -30.89
CA LEU A 26 -1.84 -25.18 -29.56
C LEU A 26 -1.28 -24.27 -28.46
N THR A 27 -0.02 -23.83 -28.60
CA THR A 27 0.64 -22.92 -27.66
C THR A 27 -0.04 -21.56 -27.67
N GLU A 28 -0.28 -20.98 -28.86
CA GLU A 28 -1.04 -19.73 -28.96
C GLU A 28 -2.47 -19.86 -28.42
N ALA A 29 -3.14 -20.98 -28.66
CA ALA A 29 -4.48 -21.24 -28.14
C ALA A 29 -4.48 -21.34 -26.60
N ALA A 30 -3.46 -21.98 -26.02
CA ALA A 30 -3.27 -22.08 -24.58
C ALA A 30 -2.98 -20.71 -23.94
N ASP A 31 -2.11 -19.89 -24.55
CA ASP A 31 -1.83 -18.53 -24.06
C ASP A 31 -3.08 -17.63 -24.14
N ARG A 32 -3.89 -17.75 -25.20
CA ARG A 32 -5.17 -17.04 -25.32
C ARG A 32 -6.20 -17.51 -24.30
N ALA A 33 -6.18 -18.78 -23.90
CA ALA A 33 -7.04 -19.33 -22.85
C ALA A 33 -6.62 -18.80 -21.47
N GLN A 34 -5.33 -18.86 -21.14
CA GLN A 34 -4.78 -18.36 -19.87
C GLN A 34 -4.96 -16.85 -19.72
N SER A 35 -4.89 -16.09 -20.81
CA SER A 35 -5.13 -14.64 -20.81
C SER A 35 -6.59 -14.26 -20.57
N LYS A 36 -7.55 -15.17 -20.81
CA LYS A 36 -8.99 -14.91 -20.63
C LYS A 36 -9.52 -15.25 -19.24
N ASP A 37 -8.81 -16.08 -18.46
CA ASP A 37 -9.22 -16.43 -17.09
C ASP A 37 -8.87 -15.35 -16.04
N GLY A 38 -8.15 -14.29 -16.42
CA GLY A 38 -7.86 -13.14 -15.55
C GLY A 38 -8.96 -12.07 -15.50
N GLN A 39 -9.92 -12.09 -16.44
CA GLN A 39 -11.03 -11.14 -16.43
C GLN A 39 -12.24 -11.79 -15.79
N THR A 40 -12.23 -11.83 -14.45
CA THR A 40 -13.48 -11.99 -13.70
C THR A 40 -14.41 -10.86 -14.13
N VAL A 41 -15.32 -11.15 -15.06
CA VAL A 41 -16.45 -10.30 -15.37
C VAL A 41 -17.19 -10.15 -14.05
N ARG A 42 -16.99 -9.01 -13.38
CA ARG A 42 -17.78 -8.60 -12.23
C ARG A 42 -19.20 -8.40 -12.75
N VAL A 43 -19.95 -9.49 -12.88
CA VAL A 43 -21.40 -9.47 -12.93
C VAL A 43 -21.78 -8.73 -11.66
N GLN A 44 -22.19 -7.47 -11.82
CA GLN A 44 -22.80 -6.72 -10.73
C GLN A 44 -24.15 -7.36 -10.51
N ASP A 45 -24.13 -8.45 -9.76
CA ASP A 45 -25.34 -9.11 -9.33
C ASP A 45 -26.13 -8.07 -8.53
N SER A 46 -27.28 -7.67 -9.08
CA SER A 46 -28.12 -6.62 -8.51
C SER A 46 -28.91 -7.14 -7.30
N VAL A 47 -28.79 -8.44 -7.01
CA VAL A 47 -29.48 -9.13 -5.94
C VAL A 47 -29.07 -8.51 -4.61
N LYS A 48 -30.08 -8.04 -3.86
CA LYS A 48 -29.88 -7.50 -2.52
C LYS A 48 -29.80 -8.67 -1.54
N HIS A 49 -28.72 -8.74 -0.79
CA HIS A 49 -28.53 -9.66 0.31
C HIS A 49 -28.73 -8.93 1.64
N THR A 50 -29.13 -9.67 2.67
CA THR A 50 -29.30 -9.15 4.04
C THR A 50 -28.31 -9.85 4.95
N CYS A 51 -27.53 -9.07 5.70
CA CYS A 51 -26.59 -9.63 6.65
C CYS A 51 -27.33 -10.19 7.86
N GLU A 52 -27.15 -11.46 8.15
CA GLU A 52 -27.77 -12.12 9.32
C GLU A 52 -27.26 -11.60 10.67
N ILE A 53 -26.07 -10.96 10.72
CA ILE A 53 -25.48 -10.43 11.96
C ILE A 53 -25.93 -9.00 12.23
N CYS A 54 -25.87 -8.12 11.22
CA CYS A 54 -26.12 -6.69 11.41
C CYS A 54 -27.39 -6.16 10.76
N GLY A 55 -28.14 -7.01 10.03
CA GLY A 55 -29.39 -6.64 9.35
C GLY A 55 -29.22 -5.73 8.13
N ARG A 56 -27.98 -5.38 7.75
CA ARG A 56 -27.72 -4.49 6.61
C ARG A 56 -28.11 -5.16 5.30
N VAL A 57 -28.85 -4.43 4.46
CA VAL A 57 -29.29 -4.87 3.13
C VAL A 57 -28.45 -4.18 2.05
N GLY A 58 -27.95 -4.92 1.07
CA GLY A 58 -27.26 -4.36 -0.08
C GLY A 58 -26.84 -5.41 -1.10
N SER A 59 -26.41 -4.98 -2.30
CA SER A 59 -25.94 -5.89 -3.35
C SER A 59 -24.42 -6.06 -3.39
N ARG A 60 -23.68 -5.27 -2.59
CA ARG A 60 -22.21 -5.25 -2.61
C ARG A 60 -21.66 -5.61 -1.25
N ARG A 61 -20.53 -6.34 -1.26
CA ARG A 61 -19.75 -6.73 -0.06
C ARG A 61 -20.51 -7.69 0.87
N PHE A 62 -21.07 -8.76 0.30
CA PHE A 62 -21.63 -9.88 1.06
C PHE A 62 -20.91 -11.18 0.70
N VAL A 63 -20.80 -12.09 1.66
CA VAL A 63 -20.19 -13.41 1.52
C VAL A 63 -21.22 -14.45 2.00
N PRO A 64 -21.43 -15.54 1.24
CA PRO A 64 -22.33 -16.61 1.64
C PRO A 64 -21.77 -17.38 2.84
N THR A 65 -22.65 -17.83 3.72
CA THR A 65 -22.35 -18.64 4.91
C THR A 65 -23.26 -19.86 4.95
N ALA A 66 -23.00 -20.80 5.88
CA ALA A 66 -23.84 -21.98 6.07
C ALA A 66 -25.30 -21.65 6.42
N THR A 67 -25.55 -20.47 7.00
CA THR A 67 -26.87 -20.05 7.50
C THR A 67 -27.49 -18.90 6.70
N GLY A 68 -26.76 -18.29 5.76
CA GLY A 68 -27.26 -17.20 4.93
C GLY A 68 -26.18 -16.31 4.33
N TRP A 69 -26.33 -15.00 4.50
CA TRP A 69 -25.39 -14.00 3.98
C TRP A 69 -24.83 -13.15 5.11
N LYS A 70 -23.52 -12.86 5.05
CA LYS A 70 -22.84 -11.93 5.96
C LYS A 70 -22.17 -10.82 5.20
N CYS A 71 -21.97 -9.66 5.84
CA CYS A 71 -21.12 -8.63 5.25
C CYS A 71 -19.70 -9.17 5.11
N ALA A 72 -19.04 -8.84 4.00
CA ALA A 72 -17.66 -9.21 3.73
C ALA A 72 -16.73 -8.74 4.87
N PRO A 73 -15.60 -9.42 5.14
CA PRO A 73 -14.69 -9.09 6.24
C PRO A 73 -14.20 -7.62 6.23
N THR A 74 -14.13 -7.01 5.05
CA THR A 74 -13.75 -5.59 4.87
C THR A 74 -14.81 -4.60 5.31
N ALA A 75 -16.04 -5.05 5.61
CA ALA A 75 -17.10 -4.21 6.15
C ALA A 75 -16.93 -4.06 7.67
N THR A 76 -15.98 -3.22 8.09
CA THR A 76 -15.66 -2.94 9.50
C THR A 76 -16.83 -2.39 10.32
N ALA A 77 -17.83 -1.80 9.65
CA ALA A 77 -19.07 -1.36 10.29
C ALA A 77 -20.07 -2.49 10.59
N CYS A 78 -19.81 -3.73 10.15
CA CYS A 78 -20.62 -4.90 10.51
C CYS A 78 -20.20 -5.39 11.89
N LYS A 79 -21.17 -5.57 12.80
CA LYS A 79 -20.93 -6.11 14.15
C LYS A 79 -20.18 -7.46 14.16
N GLY A 80 -20.38 -8.28 13.12
CA GLY A 80 -19.70 -9.57 12.98
C GLY A 80 -18.22 -9.48 12.56
N ASN A 81 -17.79 -8.32 12.07
CA ASN A 81 -16.43 -8.05 11.63
C ASN A 81 -15.76 -6.98 12.50
N GLN A 82 -16.44 -6.48 13.52
CA GLN A 82 -15.80 -5.66 14.54
C GLN A 82 -14.78 -6.56 15.23
N GLN A 83 -13.50 -6.22 15.08
CA GLN A 83 -12.50 -6.79 15.96
C GLN A 83 -12.96 -6.52 17.40
N PRO A 84 -12.82 -7.49 18.33
CA PRO A 84 -13.00 -7.19 19.74
C PRO A 84 -12.16 -5.94 20.01
N GLU A 85 -12.82 -4.90 20.53
CA GLU A 85 -12.10 -3.67 20.84
C GLU A 85 -10.89 -4.09 21.67
N PRO A 86 -9.66 -3.75 21.22
CA PRO A 86 -8.51 -3.95 22.08
C PRO A 86 -8.88 -3.32 23.43
N PRO A 87 -8.63 -4.00 24.56
CA PRO A 87 -8.97 -3.46 25.87
C PRO A 87 -8.50 -2.02 25.87
N ALA A 88 -9.44 -1.10 26.08
CA ALA A 88 -9.20 0.33 25.90
C ALA A 88 -7.81 0.65 26.46
N PRO A 89 -6.87 1.20 25.66
CA PRO A 89 -5.58 1.58 26.21
C PRO A 89 -5.90 2.44 27.43
N ALA A 90 -5.42 2.00 28.60
CA ALA A 90 -5.74 2.60 29.88
C ALA A 90 -5.56 4.11 29.72
N LEU A 91 -6.68 4.84 29.65
CA LEU A 91 -6.80 6.28 29.34
C LEU A 91 -5.43 6.94 29.15
N GLU A 92 -4.86 6.85 27.95
CA GLU A 92 -3.62 7.56 27.64
C GLU A 92 -3.95 9.04 27.54
N HIS A 93 -3.95 9.66 28.70
CA HIS A 93 -3.97 11.10 28.87
C HIS A 93 -2.77 11.69 28.10
N GLY A 94 -3.02 12.80 27.39
CA GLY A 94 -2.18 13.31 26.30
C GLY A 94 -0.66 13.15 26.48
N HIS A 95 -0.03 12.53 25.48
CA HIS A 95 1.43 12.45 25.34
C HIS A 95 2.05 13.83 25.15
N ALA A 96 3.30 14.00 25.60
CA ALA A 96 4.09 15.25 25.60
C ALA A 96 3.98 16.07 24.30
N ALA A 97 3.78 15.39 23.17
CA ALA A 97 3.67 15.98 21.85
C ALA A 97 2.29 16.58 21.47
N THR A 98 1.24 16.38 22.28
CA THR A 98 -0.17 16.75 21.96
C THR A 98 -0.72 17.89 22.84
N TYR A 99 0.15 18.61 23.55
CA TYR A 99 -0.23 19.52 24.64
C TYR A 99 -0.93 20.81 24.20
N ASP A 100 -0.91 21.15 22.90
CA ASP A 100 -1.66 22.29 22.38
C ASP A 100 -3.19 22.05 22.36
N LEU A 101 -3.64 20.81 22.51
CA LEU A 101 -5.07 20.44 22.59
C LEU A 101 -5.48 19.90 23.98
N GLY A 102 -4.70 20.23 25.02
CA GLY A 102 -4.73 19.65 26.36
C GLY A 102 -6.09 19.17 26.91
N CYS A 103 -6.13 17.89 27.27
CA CYS A 103 -7.27 17.25 27.94
C CYS A 103 -7.65 18.01 29.24
N ARG A 104 -8.95 18.28 29.43
CA ARG A 104 -9.47 19.10 30.56
C ARG A 104 -9.68 18.33 31.87
N CYS A 105 -9.31 17.06 31.95
CA CYS A 105 -9.53 16.26 33.16
C CYS A 105 -8.67 16.75 34.35
N GLY A 106 -9.15 16.50 35.57
CA GLY A 106 -8.49 16.92 36.81
C GLY A 106 -7.01 16.52 36.89
N PRO A 107 -6.65 15.24 36.65
CA PRO A 107 -5.25 14.78 36.71
C PRO A 107 -4.33 15.50 35.71
N CYS A 108 -4.79 15.72 34.47
CA CYS A 108 -4.02 16.45 33.45
C CYS A 108 -3.80 17.92 33.82
N LYS A 109 -4.76 18.56 34.51
CA LYS A 109 -4.58 19.94 34.98
C LYS A 109 -3.48 20.03 36.03
N VAL A 110 -3.39 19.08 36.95
CA VAL A 110 -2.36 19.05 37.99
C VAL A 110 -0.98 18.80 37.37
N ALA A 111 -0.85 17.78 36.53
CA ALA A 111 0.41 17.48 35.83
C ALA A 111 0.91 18.67 34.97
N ASN A 112 -0.01 19.35 34.26
CA ASN A 112 0.33 20.55 33.50
C ASN A 112 0.77 21.72 34.38
N ALA A 113 0.15 21.90 35.55
CA ALA A 113 0.55 22.94 36.49
C ALA A 113 1.96 22.67 37.03
N GLU A 114 2.27 21.42 37.40
CA GLU A 114 3.60 21.02 37.88
C GLU A 114 4.69 21.19 36.81
N LEU A 115 4.41 20.80 35.56
CA LEU A 115 5.34 20.99 34.45
C LEU A 115 5.54 22.46 34.09
N LYS A 116 4.50 23.30 34.15
CA LYS A 116 4.66 24.76 33.95
C LYS A 116 5.53 25.37 35.04
N VAL A 117 5.37 24.94 36.29
CA VAL A 117 6.23 25.37 37.40
C VAL A 117 7.67 24.87 37.20
N ALA A 118 7.86 23.63 36.72
CA ALA A 118 9.18 23.10 36.40
C ALA A 118 9.85 23.86 35.23
N ALA A 119 9.10 24.11 34.16
CA ALA A 119 9.57 24.86 32.99
C ALA A 119 9.86 26.32 33.30
N ALA A 120 9.15 26.95 34.24
CA ALA A 120 9.46 28.30 34.71
C ALA A 120 10.77 28.38 35.53
N ARG A 121 11.27 27.24 36.04
CA ARG A 121 12.54 27.17 36.78
C ARG A 121 13.74 26.96 35.85
N THR A 122 13.53 26.41 34.67
CA THR A 122 14.53 26.37 33.60
C THR A 122 14.41 27.68 32.82
N GLY A 123 15.47 28.50 32.79
CA GLY A 123 15.45 29.83 32.16
C GLY A 123 15.02 29.87 30.69
N PRO A 124 14.94 31.07 30.08
CA PRO A 124 14.35 31.26 28.76
C PRO A 124 15.00 30.36 27.70
N LYS A 125 14.16 29.59 27.01
CA LYS A 125 14.53 28.77 25.86
C LYS A 125 15.17 29.67 24.79
N PRO A 126 16.35 29.33 24.25
CA PRO A 126 16.93 30.11 23.16
C PRO A 126 15.99 30.03 21.94
N ALA A 127 15.69 31.19 21.36
CA ALA A 127 14.94 31.28 20.12
C ALA A 127 15.84 30.79 18.97
N ASP A 128 15.57 29.59 18.44
CA ASP A 128 16.19 29.12 17.20
C ASP A 128 15.53 29.84 16.02
N ASP A 129 16.13 30.96 15.64
CA ASP A 129 15.75 31.79 14.49
C ASP A 129 16.58 31.41 13.25
N LYS A 130 16.58 30.12 12.89
CA LYS A 130 17.16 29.64 11.63
C LYS A 130 16.21 28.69 10.93
N THR A 131 15.52 29.20 9.92
CA THR A 131 14.90 28.39 8.87
C THR A 131 15.93 27.35 8.42
N PRO A 132 15.64 26.04 8.48
CA PRO A 132 16.64 25.05 8.14
C PRO A 132 16.93 25.17 6.64
N ALA A 133 18.18 25.51 6.31
CA ALA A 133 18.62 25.64 4.94
C ALA A 133 18.27 24.35 4.19
N VAL A 134 17.69 24.49 2.99
CA VAL A 134 17.46 23.34 2.12
C VAL A 134 18.82 22.76 1.75
N THR A 135 18.99 21.46 1.96
CA THR A 135 20.26 20.74 1.79
C THR A 135 20.29 19.90 0.52
N ALA A 136 19.12 19.53 -0.01
CA ALA A 136 18.98 18.90 -1.32
C ALA A 136 17.57 19.13 -1.90
N ARG A 137 17.45 19.07 -3.22
CA ARG A 137 16.18 19.19 -3.94
C ARG A 137 16.13 18.24 -5.12
N CYS A 138 15.00 17.57 -5.27
CA CYS A 138 14.76 16.74 -6.45
C CYS A 138 14.47 17.63 -7.66
N GLN A 139 15.06 17.31 -8.81
CA GLN A 139 14.80 18.03 -10.06
C GLN A 139 13.43 17.68 -10.64
N ASP A 140 13.01 16.43 -10.50
CA ASP A 140 11.83 15.88 -11.18
C ASP A 140 10.53 16.03 -10.37
N CYS A 141 10.63 16.38 -9.08
CA CYS A 141 9.47 16.52 -8.21
C CYS A 141 9.64 17.63 -7.16
N PRO A 142 8.57 18.09 -6.48
CA PRO A 142 8.65 19.20 -5.54
C PRO A 142 9.33 18.83 -4.20
N ARG A 143 9.95 17.65 -4.09
CA ARG A 143 10.57 17.17 -2.86
C ARG A 143 11.87 17.93 -2.59
N ALA A 144 11.99 18.44 -1.36
CA ALA A 144 13.21 19.04 -0.85
C ALA A 144 13.51 18.46 0.54
N TRP A 145 14.80 18.42 0.87
CA TRP A 145 15.31 17.95 2.14
C TRP A 145 15.98 19.11 2.89
N THR A 146 15.82 19.11 4.20
CA THR A 146 16.46 20.05 5.13
C THR A 146 17.33 19.32 6.16
N ILE A 147 17.69 18.07 5.85
CA ILE A 147 18.50 17.18 6.69
C ILE A 147 19.92 17.09 6.12
N THR A 148 20.93 16.89 6.96
CA THR A 148 22.35 16.83 6.53
C THR A 148 22.98 15.48 6.85
N GLY A 149 24.18 15.23 6.29
CA GLY A 149 25.01 14.07 6.63
C GLY A 149 24.48 12.74 6.07
N ASP A 150 24.75 11.64 6.76
CA ASP A 150 24.44 10.29 6.28
C ASP A 150 22.95 10.05 6.03
N HIS A 151 22.09 10.68 6.83
CA HIS A 151 20.64 10.56 6.69
C HIS A 151 20.14 11.20 5.39
N LEU A 152 20.77 12.30 4.96
CA LEU A 152 20.47 12.92 3.67
C LEU A 152 20.82 11.97 2.53
N ARG A 153 22.02 11.37 2.57
CA ARG A 153 22.50 10.44 1.55
C ARG A 153 21.57 9.24 1.39
N VAL A 154 21.19 8.59 2.50
CA VAL A 154 20.27 7.44 2.48
C VAL A 154 18.88 7.85 1.94
N ALA A 155 18.38 9.02 2.34
CA ALA A 155 17.09 9.51 1.88
C ALA A 155 17.09 9.86 0.39
N ILE A 156 18.19 10.39 -0.14
CA ILE A 156 18.40 10.65 -1.56
C ILE A 156 18.44 9.34 -2.32
N GLU A 157 19.34 8.42 -1.95
CA GLU A 157 19.51 7.13 -2.62
C GLU A 157 18.18 6.36 -2.71
N HIS A 158 17.41 6.31 -1.62
CA HIS A 158 16.10 5.68 -1.61
C HIS A 158 15.11 6.38 -2.57
N HIS A 159 15.16 7.71 -2.66
CA HIS A 159 14.30 8.48 -3.55
C HIS A 159 14.65 8.25 -5.03
N GLU A 160 15.93 8.31 -5.37
CA GLU A 160 16.41 8.08 -6.73
C GLU A 160 16.08 6.66 -7.20
N GLN A 161 16.28 5.65 -6.34
CA GLN A 161 15.95 4.26 -6.67
C GLN A 161 14.44 4.03 -6.82
N THR A 162 13.62 4.64 -5.95
CA THR A 162 12.17 4.40 -5.95
C THR A 162 11.47 5.10 -7.10
N TYR A 163 11.88 6.33 -7.41
CA TYR A 163 11.18 7.19 -8.36
C TYR A 163 11.96 7.43 -9.66
N SER A 164 13.19 6.90 -9.79
CA SER A 164 14.07 7.16 -10.92
C SER A 164 14.27 8.65 -11.19
N HIS A 165 14.29 9.44 -10.11
CA HIS A 165 14.51 10.89 -10.15
C HIS A 165 15.96 11.23 -9.82
N ILE A 166 16.39 12.43 -10.21
CA ILE A 166 17.72 12.96 -9.89
C ILE A 166 17.57 14.00 -8.77
N VAL A 167 18.45 13.90 -7.77
CA VAL A 167 18.48 14.85 -6.64
C VAL A 167 19.80 15.61 -6.59
N ASP A 168 19.71 16.94 -6.58
CA ASP A 168 20.86 17.80 -6.39
C ASP A 168 21.03 18.16 -4.91
N TYR A 169 22.28 18.17 -4.46
CA TYR A 169 22.65 18.79 -3.19
C TYR A 169 22.63 20.31 -3.37
N ALA A 170 21.95 21.01 -2.47
CA ALA A 170 21.98 22.46 -2.46
C ALA A 170 23.34 22.92 -1.94
N GLU A 171 24.10 23.65 -2.75
CA GLU A 171 25.34 24.28 -2.31
C GLU A 171 25.01 25.25 -1.17
N VAL A 172 25.64 25.03 0.00
CA VAL A 172 25.53 25.94 1.14
C VAL A 172 26.26 27.23 0.75
N PRO A 173 25.61 28.40 0.68
CA PRO A 173 26.34 29.65 0.50
C PRO A 173 27.27 29.85 1.70
N ALA A 174 28.56 30.04 1.41
CA ALA A 174 29.63 30.26 2.38
C ALA A 174 29.42 31.54 3.21
#